data_AF-A0A2E7C098-F1
#
_entry.id   AF-A0A2E7C098-F1
#
_cell.length_a   1.000
_cell.length_b   1.000
_cell.length_c   1.000
_cell.angle_alpha   90.00
_cell.angle_beta   90.00
_cell.angle_gamma   90.00
#
_symmetry.space_group_name_H-M   'P 1'
#
loop_
_entity.id
_entity.type
_entity.pdbx_description
1 polymer ?
#
loop_
_entity_poly.entity_id
_entity_poly.type
_entity_poly.pdbx_seq_one_letter_code
_entity_poly.pdbx_strand_id
1 'polypeptide(L)'
;MTSREDRKMILEAVAEAHKGGARLVKISEIIGVDCKTLRRWSAAEALNHGDKRPSAERPAPASRLTEAERQEILAVANRPEYAALPPTRIVPMLADDGVYIASESSFYRVLREAGQLKHRGRSKAPVQQRPPTTHVAYGPNELWAWDMTFLSRCLSR
;
A
#
# COMPACT_ATOMS: atom_id res chain seq x y z
N MET A 1 -5.70 7.48 -15.80
CA MET A 1 -6.70 8.52 -15.42
C MET A 1 -6.33 9.78 -16.18
N THR A 2 -7.26 10.44 -16.86
CA THR A 2 -6.98 11.72 -17.55
C THR A 2 -7.46 12.87 -16.68
N SER A 3 -6.58 13.80 -16.35
CA SER A 3 -6.94 15.00 -15.59
C SER A 3 -7.91 15.87 -16.40
N ARG A 4 -8.58 16.84 -15.75
CA ARG A 4 -9.43 17.82 -16.45
C ARG A 4 -8.61 18.65 -17.45
N GLU A 5 -7.39 18.98 -17.08
CA GLU A 5 -6.44 19.75 -17.90
C GLU A 5 -6.03 18.95 -19.13
N ASP A 6 -5.69 17.67 -18.95
CA ASP A 6 -5.34 16.76 -20.05
C ASP A 6 -6.49 16.66 -21.06
N ARG A 7 -7.74 16.56 -20.59
CA ARG A 7 -8.91 16.50 -21.48
C ARG A 7 -9.12 17.77 -22.28
N LYS A 8 -8.86 18.95 -21.69
CA LYS A 8 -8.94 20.23 -22.41
C LYS A 8 -7.89 20.30 -23.50
N MET A 9 -6.63 20.00 -23.16
CA MET A 9 -5.53 19.99 -24.13
C MET A 9 -5.80 19.01 -25.29
N ILE A 10 -6.29 17.81 -24.98
CA ILE A 10 -6.65 16.81 -26.01
C ILE A 10 -7.77 17.35 -26.91
N LEU A 11 -8.79 17.99 -26.36
CA LEU A 11 -9.90 18.50 -27.16
C LEU A 11 -9.52 19.73 -27.99
N GLU A 12 -8.64 20.60 -27.49
CA GLU A 12 -8.07 21.71 -28.25
C GLU A 12 -7.27 21.20 -29.45
N ALA A 13 -6.40 20.21 -29.25
CA ALA A 13 -5.64 19.58 -30.32
C ALA A 13 -6.54 18.84 -31.34
N VAL A 14 -7.62 18.18 -30.86
CA VAL A 14 -8.62 17.55 -31.73
C VAL A 14 -9.37 18.59 -32.55
N ALA A 15 -9.73 19.73 -31.96
CA ALA A 15 -10.43 20.82 -32.65
C ALA A 15 -9.55 21.47 -33.73
N GLU A 16 -8.26 21.68 -33.43
CA GLU A 16 -7.27 22.20 -34.38
C GLU A 16 -7.08 21.26 -35.57
N ALA A 17 -6.85 19.97 -35.31
CA ALA A 17 -6.70 18.96 -36.37
C ALA A 17 -7.96 18.81 -37.22
N HIS A 18 -9.14 18.88 -36.60
CA HIS A 18 -10.41 18.83 -37.31
C HIS A 18 -10.63 20.08 -38.19
N LYS A 19 -10.24 21.27 -37.72
CA LYS A 19 -10.26 22.51 -38.52
C LYS A 19 -9.32 22.44 -39.72
N GLY A 20 -8.21 21.71 -39.60
CA GLY A 20 -7.31 21.36 -40.70
C GLY A 20 -7.86 20.32 -41.69
N GLY A 21 -9.11 19.86 -41.51
CA GLY A 21 -9.78 18.93 -42.42
C GLY A 21 -9.59 17.45 -42.08
N ALA A 22 -8.94 17.11 -40.96
CA ALA A 22 -8.78 15.73 -40.55
C ALA A 22 -10.10 15.13 -40.03
N ARG A 23 -10.43 13.92 -40.49
CA ARG A 23 -11.61 13.19 -40.00
C ARG A 23 -11.39 12.74 -38.56
N LEU A 24 -12.42 12.90 -37.72
CA LEU A 24 -12.39 12.56 -36.30
C LEU A 24 -11.96 11.11 -36.00
N VAL A 25 -12.26 10.17 -36.91
CA VAL A 25 -11.82 8.76 -36.82
C VAL A 25 -10.29 8.64 -36.87
N LYS A 26 -9.64 9.32 -37.82
CA LYS A 26 -8.17 9.30 -37.93
C LYS A 26 -7.49 9.99 -36.75
N ILE A 27 -8.09 11.07 -36.25
CA ILE A 27 -7.62 11.76 -35.03
C ILE A 27 -7.71 10.80 -33.83
N SER A 28 -8.81 10.07 -33.70
CA SER A 28 -9.03 9.11 -32.60
C SER A 28 -8.03 7.95 -32.60
N GLU A 29 -7.65 7.47 -33.80
CA GLU A 29 -6.65 6.41 -33.98
C GLU A 29 -5.25 6.85 -33.55
N ILE A 30 -4.86 8.09 -33.85
CA ILE A 30 -3.56 8.65 -33.49
C ILE A 30 -3.46 8.93 -31.98
N ILE A 31 -4.53 9.49 -31.39
CA ILE A 31 -4.57 9.84 -29.97
C ILE A 31 -4.78 8.60 -29.08
N GLY A 32 -5.29 7.49 -29.64
CA GLY A 32 -5.57 6.27 -28.89
C GLY A 32 -6.80 6.37 -27.98
N VAL A 33 -7.71 7.30 -28.28
CA VAL A 33 -8.96 7.52 -27.52
C VAL A 33 -10.12 7.35 -28.47
N ASP A 34 -11.06 6.46 -28.13
CA ASP A 34 -12.21 6.16 -28.96
C ASP A 34 -13.04 7.39 -29.34
N CYS A 35 -13.54 7.42 -30.57
CA CYS A 35 -14.38 8.49 -31.12
C CYS A 35 -15.57 8.86 -30.22
N LYS A 36 -16.23 7.87 -29.60
CA LYS A 36 -17.37 8.11 -28.71
C LYS A 36 -16.92 8.79 -27.42
N THR A 37 -15.71 8.48 -26.95
CA THR A 37 -15.12 9.11 -25.76
C THR A 37 -14.74 10.57 -26.02
N LEU A 38 -14.15 10.88 -27.17
CA LEU A 38 -13.86 12.27 -27.58
C LEU A 38 -15.15 13.09 -27.71
N ARG A 39 -16.17 12.55 -28.37
CA ARG A 39 -17.49 13.19 -28.48
C ARG A 39 -18.17 13.39 -27.12
N ARG A 40 -18.02 12.42 -26.21
CA ARG A 40 -18.53 12.55 -24.84
C ARG A 40 -17.81 13.65 -24.08
N TRP A 41 -16.50 13.80 -24.24
CA TRP A 41 -15.74 14.88 -23.59
C TRP A 41 -16.02 16.26 -24.18
N SER A 42 -16.37 16.36 -25.47
CA SER A 42 -16.71 17.64 -26.10
C SER A 42 -18.04 18.24 -25.63
N ALA A 43 -18.90 17.47 -24.95
CA ALA A 43 -20.08 18.02 -24.31
C ALA A 43 -19.67 18.98 -23.18
N ALA A 44 -20.20 20.21 -23.19
CA ALA A 44 -19.83 21.26 -22.23
C ALA A 44 -19.92 20.80 -20.76
N GLU A 45 -20.91 19.98 -20.43
CA GLU A 45 -21.10 19.40 -19.09
C GLU A 45 -19.97 18.42 -18.69
N ALA A 46 -19.48 17.61 -19.64
CA ALA A 46 -18.41 16.65 -19.40
C ALA A 46 -17.02 17.32 -19.28
N LEU A 47 -16.82 18.45 -19.98
CA LEU A 47 -15.61 19.26 -19.89
C LEU A 47 -15.51 20.03 -18.56
N ASN A 48 -16.66 20.47 -18.03
CA ASN A 48 -16.74 21.23 -16.79
C ASN A 48 -16.58 20.35 -15.55
N HIS A 49 -17.14 19.14 -15.56
CA HIS A 49 -17.11 18.24 -14.40
C HIS A 49 -15.95 17.24 -14.38
N GLY A 50 -15.22 17.04 -15.49
CA GLY A 50 -14.06 16.14 -15.50
C GLY A 50 -14.44 14.68 -15.22
N ASP A 51 -13.51 13.88 -14.69
CA ASP A 51 -13.86 12.56 -14.14
C ASP A 51 -14.62 12.79 -12.83
N LYS A 52 -15.82 12.18 -12.66
CA LYS A 52 -16.62 12.31 -11.43
C LYS A 52 -16.19 11.33 -10.33
N ARG A 53 -15.30 10.37 -10.63
CA ARG A 53 -14.77 9.39 -9.66
C ARG A 53 -13.97 10.00 -8.48
N PRO A 54 -13.21 11.11 -8.66
CA PRO A 54 -12.50 11.80 -7.58
C PRO A 54 -13.45 12.61 -6.68
N SER A 55 -14.50 13.19 -7.24
CA SER A 55 -15.49 14.00 -6.53
C SER A 55 -16.70 13.20 -6.05
N ALA A 56 -16.69 11.88 -6.23
CA ALA A 56 -17.78 11.03 -5.77
C ALA A 56 -17.80 11.04 -4.24
N GLU A 57 -18.91 11.48 -3.65
CA GLU A 57 -19.14 11.34 -2.22
C GLU A 57 -19.21 9.85 -1.88
N ARG A 58 -18.16 9.37 -1.19
CA ARG A 58 -18.12 8.00 -0.68
C ARG A 58 -18.49 8.07 0.80
N PRO A 59 -19.70 7.63 1.19
CA PRO A 59 -20.04 7.58 2.60
C PRO A 59 -19.03 6.71 3.34
N ALA A 60 -18.77 7.05 4.60
CA ALA A 60 -17.89 6.23 5.43
C ALA A 60 -18.46 4.80 5.50
N PRO A 61 -17.63 3.75 5.35
CA PRO A 61 -18.10 2.39 5.44
C PRO A 61 -18.65 2.12 6.84
N ALA A 62 -19.73 1.33 6.93
CA ALA A 62 -20.36 0.99 8.21
C ALA A 62 -19.41 0.28 9.20
N SER A 63 -18.38 -0.39 8.69
CA SER A 63 -17.33 -1.06 9.46
C SER A 63 -16.16 -0.14 9.84
N ARG A 64 -16.33 1.18 9.74
CA ARG A 64 -15.30 2.14 10.14
C ARG A 64 -15.25 2.17 11.66
N LEU A 65 -14.07 1.89 12.21
CA LEU A 65 -13.82 2.04 13.65
C LEU A 65 -14.12 3.48 14.07
N THR A 66 -14.91 3.61 15.11
CA THR A 66 -15.15 4.85 15.84
C THR A 66 -13.86 5.31 16.51
N GLU A 67 -13.80 6.59 16.87
CA GLU A 67 -12.62 7.12 17.56
C GLU A 67 -12.43 6.46 18.93
N ALA A 68 -13.53 6.12 19.62
CA ALA A 68 -13.49 5.41 20.90
C ALA A 68 -12.81 4.03 20.76
N GLU A 69 -13.19 3.23 19.76
CA GLU A 69 -12.58 1.92 19.50
C GLU A 69 -11.10 2.05 19.13
N ARG A 70 -10.71 3.10 18.38
CA ARG A 70 -9.30 3.36 18.05
C ARG A 70 -8.47 3.68 19.29
N GLN A 71 -9.03 4.48 20.21
CA GLN A 71 -8.38 4.77 21.49
C GLN A 71 -8.29 3.51 22.38
N GLU A 72 -9.32 2.67 22.37
CA GLU A 72 -9.30 1.39 23.09
C GLU A 72 -8.19 0.46 22.55
N ILE A 73 -8.06 0.33 21.22
CA ILE A 73 -6.97 -0.41 20.58
C ILE A 73 -5.60 0.11 21.03
N LEU A 74 -5.41 1.43 21.06
CA LEU A 74 -4.16 2.04 21.51
C LEU A 74 -3.90 1.81 22.99
N ALA A 75 -4.94 1.90 23.83
CA ALA A 75 -4.82 1.64 25.26
C ALA A 75 -4.39 0.20 25.52
N VAL A 76 -5.06 -0.78 24.87
CA VAL A 76 -4.76 -2.20 25.00
C VAL A 76 -3.36 -2.53 24.49
N ALA A 77 -2.99 -2.04 23.30
CA ALA A 77 -1.67 -2.29 22.72
C ALA A 77 -0.51 -1.67 23.52
N ASN A 78 -0.78 -0.70 24.41
CA ASN A 78 0.22 -0.06 25.27
C ASN A 78 0.16 -0.53 26.73
N ARG A 79 -0.72 -1.49 27.07
CA ARG A 79 -0.67 -2.15 28.38
C ARG A 79 0.68 -2.85 28.57
N PRO A 80 1.21 -2.92 29.80
CA PRO A 80 2.52 -3.51 30.07
C PRO A 80 2.65 -4.96 29.59
N GLU A 81 1.56 -5.72 29.65
CA GLU A 81 1.46 -7.11 29.16
C GLU A 81 1.66 -7.23 27.64
N TYR A 82 1.16 -6.25 26.88
CA TYR A 82 1.11 -6.27 25.42
C TYR A 82 2.14 -5.34 24.76
N ALA A 83 2.81 -4.48 25.54
CA ALA A 83 3.71 -3.43 25.03
C ALA A 83 4.82 -3.98 24.12
N ALA A 84 5.36 -5.16 24.45
CA ALA A 84 6.42 -5.82 23.68
C ALA A 84 5.91 -6.77 22.59
N LEU A 85 4.60 -6.99 22.49
CA LEU A 85 4.00 -7.97 21.60
C LEU A 85 3.50 -7.33 20.29
N PRO A 86 3.62 -8.02 19.15
CA PRO A 86 3.00 -7.58 17.90
C PRO A 86 1.49 -7.85 17.91
N PRO A 87 0.69 -7.15 17.07
CA PRO A 87 -0.74 -7.39 16.91
C PRO A 87 -1.11 -8.85 16.62
N THR A 88 -0.28 -9.59 15.88
CA THR A 88 -0.41 -11.03 15.63
C THR A 88 -0.47 -11.89 16.89
N ARG A 89 0.05 -11.39 18.02
CA ARG A 89 -0.01 -12.06 19.32
C ARG A 89 -1.07 -11.46 20.23
N ILE A 90 -1.27 -10.15 20.19
CA ILE A 90 -2.25 -9.45 21.02
C ILE A 90 -3.68 -9.91 20.70
N VAL A 91 -4.04 -9.98 19.40
CA VAL A 91 -5.43 -10.31 19.02
C VAL A 91 -5.83 -11.73 19.43
N PRO A 92 -5.01 -12.79 19.21
CA PRO A 92 -5.33 -14.12 19.74
C PRO A 92 -5.43 -14.16 21.27
N MET A 93 -4.53 -13.47 22.01
CA MET A 93 -4.58 -13.46 23.47
C MET A 93 -5.87 -12.81 23.99
N LEU A 94 -6.31 -11.71 23.37
CA LEU A 94 -7.60 -11.10 23.70
C LEU A 94 -8.78 -12.03 23.37
N ALA A 95 -8.70 -12.78 22.27
CA ALA A 95 -9.72 -13.74 21.90
C ALA A 95 -9.77 -14.93 22.88
N ASP A 96 -8.64 -15.38 23.40
CA ASP A 96 -8.56 -16.39 24.46
C ASP A 96 -9.25 -15.89 25.76
N ASP A 97 -9.15 -14.60 26.05
CA ASP A 97 -9.86 -13.92 27.16
C ASP A 97 -11.35 -13.61 26.83
N GLY A 98 -11.82 -13.96 25.64
CA GLY A 98 -13.19 -13.71 25.18
C GLY A 98 -13.49 -12.26 24.80
N VAL A 99 -12.46 -11.41 24.62
CA VAL A 99 -12.58 -9.99 24.30
C VAL A 99 -12.27 -9.74 22.83
N TYR A 100 -13.24 -9.22 22.07
CA TYR A 100 -13.04 -8.81 20.68
C TYR A 100 -13.24 -7.31 20.51
N ILE A 101 -12.16 -6.61 20.12
CA ILE A 101 -12.17 -5.16 19.85
C ILE A 101 -12.16 -4.92 18.34
N ALA A 102 -11.21 -5.53 17.62
CA ALA A 102 -11.08 -5.39 16.17
C ALA A 102 -10.21 -6.51 15.57
N SER A 103 -10.24 -6.63 14.24
CA SER A 103 -9.38 -7.54 13.50
C SER A 103 -7.89 -7.15 13.60
N GLU A 104 -7.00 -8.12 13.38
CA GLU A 104 -5.54 -7.91 13.35
C GLU A 104 -5.12 -6.80 12.36
N SER A 105 -5.71 -6.79 11.17
CA SER A 105 -5.46 -5.76 10.15
C SER A 105 -5.86 -4.36 10.60
N SER A 106 -6.92 -4.25 11.39
CA SER A 106 -7.35 -2.99 12.02
C SER A 106 -6.37 -2.52 13.09
N PHE A 107 -5.88 -3.42 13.94
CA PHE A 107 -4.80 -3.11 14.90
C PHE A 107 -3.57 -2.56 14.18
N TYR A 108 -3.12 -3.23 13.12
CA TYR A 108 -1.99 -2.74 12.33
C TYR A 108 -2.23 -1.35 11.73
N ARG A 109 -3.42 -1.08 11.20
CA ARG A 109 -3.77 0.23 10.64
C ARG A 109 -3.72 1.32 11.70
N VAL A 110 -4.35 1.10 12.87
CA VAL A 110 -4.39 2.08 13.96
C VAL A 110 -2.99 2.33 14.53
N LEU A 111 -2.19 1.29 14.75
CA LEU A 111 -0.81 1.44 15.24
C LEU A 111 0.10 2.13 14.22
N ARG A 112 -0.16 1.95 12.91
CA ARG A 112 0.57 2.65 11.84
C ARG A 112 0.29 4.13 11.86
N GLU A 113 -0.99 4.50 11.95
CA GLU A 113 -1.44 5.89 12.04
C GLU A 113 -0.90 6.58 13.30
N ALA A 114 -0.81 5.86 14.42
CA ALA A 114 -0.22 6.35 15.66
C ALA A 114 1.33 6.31 15.68
N GLY A 115 1.99 5.82 14.63
CA GLY A 115 3.45 5.72 14.57
C GLY A 115 4.08 4.71 15.54
N GLN A 116 3.28 3.80 16.11
CA GLN A 116 3.69 2.84 17.14
C GLN A 116 4.00 1.44 16.58
N LEU A 117 4.14 1.33 15.26
CA LEU A 117 4.51 0.11 14.52
C LEU A 117 6.02 -0.13 14.48
N LYS A 118 6.76 0.50 15.39
CA LYS A 118 8.20 0.32 15.56
C LYS A 118 8.48 -1.05 16.19
N HIS A 119 9.74 -1.45 16.16
CA HIS A 119 10.18 -2.73 16.72
C HIS A 119 9.81 -2.83 18.22
N ARG A 120 8.82 -3.68 18.56
CA ARG A 120 8.30 -3.87 19.94
C ARG A 120 9.02 -4.98 20.72
N GLY A 121 9.69 -5.89 20.01
CA GLY A 121 10.43 -6.99 20.63
C GLY A 121 11.83 -6.59 21.11
N ARG A 122 12.40 -7.42 22.00
CA ARG A 122 13.79 -7.31 22.48
C ARG A 122 14.85 -7.62 21.42
N SER A 123 14.46 -8.00 20.20
CA SER A 123 15.43 -8.23 19.13
C SER A 123 16.17 -6.93 18.87
N LYS A 124 17.51 -7.00 18.88
CA LYS A 124 18.35 -5.87 18.52
C LYS A 124 18.02 -5.46 17.09
N ALA A 125 18.00 -4.16 16.84
CA ALA A 125 17.96 -3.67 15.47
C ALA A 125 19.12 -4.32 14.69
N PRO A 126 18.92 -4.65 13.39
CA PRO A 126 19.99 -5.14 12.55
C PRO A 126 21.16 -4.16 12.64
N VAL A 127 22.28 -4.62 13.19
CA VAL A 127 23.50 -3.82 13.21
C VAL A 127 24.06 -3.87 11.80
N GLN A 128 24.31 -2.71 11.19
CA GLN A 128 25.08 -2.67 9.94
C GLN A 128 26.48 -3.20 10.25
N GLN A 129 26.71 -4.46 9.94
CA GLN A 129 28.04 -5.04 10.01
C GLN A 129 28.86 -4.51 8.85
N ARG A 130 30.16 -4.34 9.06
CA ARG A 130 31.08 -4.04 7.97
C ARG A 130 30.87 -5.11 6.89
N PRO A 131 30.86 -4.73 5.60
CA PRO A 131 30.80 -5.72 4.54
C PRO A 131 31.90 -6.76 4.82
N PRO A 132 31.58 -8.05 4.76
CA PRO A 132 32.56 -9.09 5.03
C PRO A 132 33.77 -8.85 4.13
N THR A 133 34.97 -8.97 4.69
CA THR A 133 36.22 -8.96 3.93
C THR A 133 36.15 -10.15 2.98
N THR A 134 35.63 -9.91 1.79
CA THR A 134 35.22 -10.98 0.88
C THR A 134 36.48 -11.47 0.18
N HIS A 135 36.81 -12.74 0.36
CA HIS A 135 37.75 -13.41 -0.50
C HIS A 135 37.11 -13.55 -1.89
N VAL A 136 37.79 -13.08 -2.93
CA VAL A 136 37.31 -13.16 -4.31
C VAL A 136 37.94 -14.40 -4.96
N ALA A 137 37.11 -15.29 -5.51
CA ALA A 137 37.54 -16.43 -6.31
C ALA A 137 37.27 -16.13 -7.79
N TYR A 138 38.27 -16.39 -8.64
CA TYR A 138 38.22 -16.26 -10.10
C TYR A 138 38.17 -17.63 -10.80
N GLY A 139 38.39 -18.72 -10.07
CA GLY A 139 38.40 -20.09 -10.58
C GLY A 139 37.80 -21.12 -9.62
N PRO A 140 37.53 -22.35 -10.11
CA PRO A 140 37.06 -23.46 -9.27
C PRO A 140 38.14 -23.84 -8.23
N ASN A 141 37.71 -24.23 -7.02
CA ASN A 141 38.58 -24.61 -5.89
C ASN A 141 39.46 -23.53 -5.26
N GLU A 142 39.20 -22.23 -5.50
CA GLU A 142 39.99 -21.15 -4.88
C GLU A 142 39.46 -20.69 -3.51
N LEU A 143 38.19 -20.95 -3.19
CA LEU A 143 37.57 -20.53 -1.93
C LEU A 143 36.68 -21.64 -1.37
N TRP A 144 36.98 -22.04 -0.13
CA TRP A 144 36.18 -23.01 0.62
C TRP A 144 35.53 -22.29 1.80
N ALA A 145 34.21 -22.24 1.81
CA ALA A 145 33.42 -21.73 2.93
C ALA A 145 32.73 -22.90 3.61
N TRP A 146 32.72 -22.88 4.94
CA TRP A 146 32.06 -23.86 5.77
C TRP A 146 31.13 -23.15 6.75
N ASP A 147 29.99 -23.76 7.05
CA ASP A 147 29.06 -23.29 8.08
C ASP A 147 28.72 -24.46 9.00
N MET A 148 28.42 -24.16 10.27
CA MET A 148 28.03 -25.15 11.26
C MET A 148 26.60 -24.89 11.72
N THR A 149 25.72 -25.87 11.50
CA THR A 149 24.39 -25.87 12.08
C THR A 149 24.39 -26.68 13.38
N PHE A 150 24.11 -26.02 14.50
CA PHE A 150 23.87 -26.73 15.76
C PHE A 150 22.52 -27.45 15.70
N LEU A 151 22.56 -28.78 15.72
CA LEU A 151 21.34 -29.59 15.85
C LEU A 151 20.91 -29.61 17.32
N SER A 152 19.62 -29.38 17.56
CA SER A 152 19.04 -29.53 18.89
C SER A 152 19.14 -31.00 19.32
N ARG A 153 19.70 -31.25 20.51
CA ARG A 153 19.71 -32.59 21.10
C ARG A 153 18.26 -33.01 21.35
N CYS A 154 17.81 -34.06 20.68
CA CYS A 154 16.54 -34.69 21.02
C CYS A 154 16.57 -35.09 22.50
N LEU A 155 15.75 -34.45 23.32
CA LEU A 155 15.35 -34.99 24.61
C LEU A 155 14.40 -36.15 24.30
N SER A 156 14.90 -37.38 24.39
CA SER A 156 14.06 -38.57 24.38
C SER A 156 13.08 -38.49 25.55
N ARG A 157 11.79 -38.68 25.27
CA ARG A 157 10.74 -38.87 26.27
C ARG A 157 10.92 -40.16 27.04
#